data_AF-A0A9E4ZEH6-F1
#
_entry.id   AF-A0A9E4ZEH6-F1
#
_cell.length_a   1.000
_cell.length_b   1.000
_cell.length_c   1.000
_cell.angle_alpha   90.00
_cell.angle_beta   90.00
_cell.angle_gamma   90.00
#
_symmetry.space_group_name_H-M   'P 1'
#
loop_
_entity.id
_entity.type
_entity.pdbx_description
1 polymer ?
#
loop_
_entity_poly.entity_id
_entity_poly.type
_entity_poly.pdbx_seq_one_letter_code
_entity_poly.pdbx_strand_id
1 'polypeptide(L)'
;MAATNKYPPADRTSFKCDLMGFREAHSLAKTLVKKIKDSGYLPDIIIAIGRGGYVPARFVCDFLLFDDLTTIKIEHYKRAADIQETAKLKFPLSVDIHGKKILVVDDVTDTGKTLSLAVEYLKCLKPAEIKTAVLQHKICSDFVPDYYAKKIVKWRWIVYPWAAYEDLAGFTEKIIGKRTLTPQQICNEFDACYSITIKQSDLIEILEDLNERGSIECIDDKENILWRKANVSK
;
A
#
# COMPACT_ATOMS: atom_id res chain seq x y z
N MET A 1 -28.14 6.11 11.49
CA MET A 1 -27.10 5.84 10.45
C MET A 1 -25.83 5.43 11.17
N ALA A 2 -25.28 4.24 10.90
CA ALA A 2 -24.03 3.81 11.54
C ALA A 2 -22.91 4.81 11.19
N ALA A 3 -22.26 5.37 12.21
CA ALA A 3 -21.13 6.28 12.04
C ALA A 3 -20.11 5.66 11.09
N THR A 4 -19.92 6.29 9.92
CA THR A 4 -18.92 5.83 8.96
C THR A 4 -17.55 6.17 9.50
N ASN A 5 -16.83 5.16 9.98
CA ASN A 5 -15.49 5.39 10.50
C ASN A 5 -14.59 5.88 9.36
N LYS A 6 -14.31 7.18 9.39
CA LYS A 6 -13.55 7.90 8.36
C LYS A 6 -12.07 7.55 8.45
N TYR A 7 -11.59 7.26 9.65
CA TYR A 7 -10.18 7.04 9.99
C TYR A 7 -9.90 5.57 10.29
N PRO A 8 -8.64 5.11 10.18
CA PRO A 8 -8.24 3.80 10.67
C PRO A 8 -8.55 3.64 12.17
N PRO A 9 -8.81 2.41 12.65
CA PRO A 9 -8.92 2.14 14.08
C PRO A 9 -7.60 2.42 14.79
N ALA A 10 -7.70 2.89 16.04
CA ALA A 10 -6.56 3.37 16.82
C ALA A 10 -5.58 2.25 17.22
N ASP A 11 -6.09 1.08 17.56
CA ASP A 11 -5.28 -0.06 18.01
C ASP A 11 -4.74 -0.91 16.84
N ARG A 12 -5.25 -0.70 15.61
CA ARG A 12 -4.94 -1.45 14.38
C ARG A 12 -4.88 -2.98 14.58
N THR A 13 -5.63 -3.51 15.56
CA THR A 13 -5.69 -4.95 15.88
C THR A 13 -6.70 -5.67 14.98
N SER A 14 -7.79 -4.97 14.64
CA SER A 14 -8.81 -5.43 13.69
C SER A 14 -9.27 -4.27 12.82
N PHE A 15 -9.44 -4.53 11.53
CA PHE A 15 -9.99 -3.59 10.57
C PHE A 15 -10.48 -4.29 9.31
N LYS A 16 -11.45 -3.71 8.61
CA LYS A 16 -11.92 -4.27 7.34
C LYS A 16 -10.91 -4.09 6.22
N CYS A 17 -10.70 -5.16 5.45
CA CYS A 17 -9.88 -5.16 4.24
C CYS A 17 -10.76 -5.32 2.98
N ASP A 18 -10.34 -4.71 1.88
CA ASP A 18 -10.79 -5.05 0.53
C ASP A 18 -9.63 -5.74 -0.20
N LEU A 19 -9.85 -6.97 -0.67
CA LEU A 19 -8.91 -7.67 -1.53
C LEU A 19 -9.12 -7.22 -2.98
N MET A 20 -8.09 -6.62 -3.58
CA MET A 20 -8.15 -6.16 -4.96
C MET A 20 -7.47 -7.14 -5.91
N GLY A 21 -8.16 -7.49 -7.00
CA GLY A 21 -7.58 -8.26 -8.11
C GLY A 21 -6.97 -7.38 -9.20
N PHE A 22 -6.04 -7.93 -9.99
CA PHE A 22 -5.43 -7.22 -11.14
C PHE A 22 -6.45 -6.64 -12.13
N ARG A 23 -7.56 -7.36 -12.38
CA ARG A 23 -8.62 -6.89 -13.28
C ARG A 23 -9.31 -5.62 -12.75
N GLU A 24 -9.56 -5.54 -11.44
CA GLU A 24 -10.15 -4.34 -10.82
C GLU A 24 -9.15 -3.19 -10.85
N ALA A 25 -7.89 -3.43 -10.46
CA ALA A 25 -6.83 -2.42 -10.51
C ALA A 25 -6.65 -1.84 -11.92
N HIS A 26 -6.63 -2.71 -12.94
CA HIS A 26 -6.54 -2.31 -14.35
C HIS A 26 -7.76 -1.48 -14.80
N SER A 27 -8.97 -1.82 -14.35
CA SER A 27 -10.18 -1.05 -14.62
C SER A 27 -10.16 0.34 -13.95
N LEU A 28 -9.66 0.41 -12.71
CA LEU A 28 -9.44 1.69 -12.02
C LEU A 28 -8.40 2.54 -12.76
N ALA A 29 -7.31 1.95 -13.24
CA ALA A 29 -6.31 2.67 -14.01
C ALA A 29 -6.88 3.23 -15.34
N LYS A 30 -7.73 2.49 -16.06
CA LYS A 30 -8.45 3.02 -17.23
C LYS A 30 -9.33 4.22 -16.87
N THR A 31 -10.05 4.13 -15.75
CA THR A 31 -10.87 5.24 -15.23
C THR A 31 -10.01 6.46 -14.87
N LEU A 32 -8.86 6.23 -14.22
CA LEU A 32 -7.91 7.28 -13.85
C LEU A 32 -7.38 8.00 -15.10
N VAL A 33 -6.93 7.25 -16.10
CA VAL A 33 -6.40 7.80 -17.35
C VAL A 33 -7.46 8.55 -18.13
N LYS A 34 -8.72 8.08 -18.14
CA LYS A 34 -9.81 8.85 -18.73
C LYS A 34 -9.94 10.23 -18.09
N LYS A 35 -9.89 10.34 -16.75
CA LYS A 35 -9.94 11.64 -16.06
C LYS A 35 -8.74 12.54 -16.38
N ILE A 36 -7.55 11.97 -16.51
CA ILE A 36 -6.35 12.72 -16.93
C ILE A 36 -6.55 13.28 -18.34
N LYS A 37 -6.94 12.42 -19.31
CA LYS A 37 -7.20 12.83 -20.70
C LYS A 37 -8.30 13.90 -20.80
N ASP A 38 -9.42 13.71 -20.10
CA ASP A 38 -10.55 14.64 -20.12
C ASP A 38 -10.17 16.03 -19.54
N SER A 39 -9.14 16.11 -18.69
CA SER A 39 -8.64 17.39 -18.17
C SER A 39 -7.73 18.15 -19.13
N GLY A 40 -7.30 17.53 -20.23
CA GLY A 40 -6.33 18.11 -21.17
C GLY A 40 -4.89 18.16 -20.65
N TYR A 41 -4.60 17.52 -19.50
CA TYR A 41 -3.25 17.50 -18.95
C TYR A 41 -2.36 16.52 -19.72
N LEU A 42 -1.25 17.04 -20.23
CA LEU A 42 -0.23 16.30 -20.98
C LEU A 42 1.09 16.38 -20.19
N PRO A 43 1.48 15.33 -19.45
CA PRO A 43 2.75 15.30 -18.75
C PRO A 43 3.93 15.12 -19.70
N ASP A 44 5.07 15.73 -19.35
CA ASP A 44 6.36 15.49 -20.00
C ASP A 44 7.12 14.33 -19.37
N ILE A 45 6.73 13.89 -18.16
CA ILE A 45 7.27 12.70 -17.48
C ILE A 45 6.29 12.21 -16.41
N ILE A 46 6.23 10.89 -16.23
CA ILE A 46 5.49 10.22 -15.16
C ILE A 46 6.48 9.77 -14.08
N ILE A 47 6.19 10.10 -12.83
CA ILE A 47 7.00 9.69 -11.67
C ILE A 47 6.18 8.78 -10.77
N ALA A 48 6.54 7.50 -10.72
CA ALA A 48 5.92 6.56 -9.78
C ALA A 48 6.50 6.72 -8.37
N ILE A 49 5.64 6.70 -7.35
CA ILE A 49 6.07 6.58 -5.97
C ILE A 49 6.29 5.11 -5.63
N GLY A 50 7.54 4.75 -5.37
CA GLY A 50 7.92 3.38 -5.04
C GLY A 50 7.47 2.97 -3.64
N ARG A 51 6.90 1.78 -3.43
CA ARG A 51 6.69 0.70 -4.42
C ARG A 51 5.26 0.69 -4.99
N GLY A 52 4.28 1.18 -4.23
CA GLY A 52 2.85 1.07 -4.55
C GLY A 52 2.48 1.65 -5.91
N GLY A 53 3.10 2.77 -6.29
CA GLY A 53 2.89 3.43 -7.57
C GLY A 53 3.48 2.75 -8.80
N TYR A 54 4.33 1.71 -8.67
CA TYR A 54 4.98 1.07 -9.83
C TYR A 54 3.98 0.47 -10.82
N VAL A 55 3.04 -0.35 -10.33
CA VAL A 55 2.03 -0.98 -11.19
C VAL A 55 1.00 0.04 -11.71
N PRO A 56 0.41 0.92 -10.88
CA PRO A 56 -0.45 1.99 -11.35
C PRO A 56 0.20 2.88 -12.41
N ALA A 57 1.46 3.30 -12.23
CA ALA A 57 2.16 4.16 -13.19
C ALA A 57 2.39 3.44 -14.52
N ARG A 58 2.74 2.14 -14.49
CA ARG A 58 2.87 1.35 -15.73
C ARG A 58 1.55 1.24 -16.49
N PHE A 59 0.41 1.03 -15.81
CA PHE A 59 -0.89 1.07 -16.45
C PHE A 59 -1.23 2.47 -17.01
N VAL A 60 -0.91 3.54 -16.27
CA VAL A 60 -1.14 4.91 -16.73
C VAL A 60 -0.35 5.19 -18.00
N CYS A 61 0.94 4.85 -18.04
CA CYS A 61 1.78 4.96 -19.23
C CYS A 61 1.22 4.19 -20.42
N ASP A 62 0.81 2.93 -20.21
CA ASP A 62 0.24 2.08 -21.27
C ASP A 62 -1.01 2.71 -21.90
N PHE A 63 -1.98 3.14 -21.08
CA PHE A 63 -3.20 3.74 -21.61
C PHE A 63 -3.04 5.16 -22.14
N LEU A 64 -1.99 5.87 -21.73
CA LEU A 64 -1.61 7.16 -22.32
C LEU A 64 -0.76 7.01 -23.59
N LEU A 65 -0.25 5.81 -23.90
CA LEU A 65 0.79 5.58 -24.90
C LEU A 65 2.01 6.48 -24.65
N PHE A 66 2.50 6.45 -23.42
CA PHE A 66 3.54 7.33 -22.91
C PHE A 66 4.72 6.53 -22.35
N ASP A 67 5.93 6.94 -22.72
CA ASP A 67 7.15 6.14 -22.49
C ASP A 67 7.99 6.64 -21.31
N ASP A 68 8.01 7.96 -21.05
CA ASP A 68 8.88 8.57 -20.05
C ASP A 68 8.38 8.31 -18.62
N LEU A 69 8.76 7.16 -18.08
CA LEU A 69 8.46 6.74 -16.71
C LEU A 69 9.73 6.63 -15.87
N THR A 70 9.75 7.29 -14.72
CA THR A 70 10.79 7.13 -13.69
C THR A 70 10.15 7.01 -12.30
N THR A 71 10.96 6.95 -11.25
CA THR A 71 10.48 6.69 -9.89
C THR A 71 11.22 7.50 -8.83
N ILE A 72 10.55 7.68 -7.68
CA ILE A 72 11.19 8.06 -6.41
C ILE A 72 10.78 7.05 -5.34
N LYS A 73 11.60 6.82 -4.32
CA LYS A 73 11.24 5.94 -3.20
C LYS A 73 10.98 6.74 -1.94
N ILE A 74 9.76 6.64 -1.43
CA ILE A 74 9.38 7.14 -0.11
C ILE A 74 9.10 5.95 0.82
N GLU A 75 9.52 6.07 2.07
CA GLU A 75 9.29 5.08 3.12
C GLU A 75 8.69 5.75 4.36
N HIS A 76 7.87 4.98 5.06
CA HIS A 76 7.28 5.36 6.33
C HIS A 76 8.01 4.64 7.44
N TYR A 77 8.58 5.39 8.37
CA TYR A 77 9.27 4.84 9.54
C TYR A 77 8.52 5.23 10.81
N LYS A 78 8.42 4.27 11.73
CA LYS A 78 8.08 4.53 13.13
C LYS A 78 9.38 4.64 13.92
N ARG A 79 9.68 5.80 14.51
CA ARG A 79 10.78 5.92 15.48
C ARG A 79 10.29 5.38 16.82
N ALA A 80 11.12 4.62 17.52
CA ALA A 80 10.77 4.01 18.81
C ALA A 80 10.31 5.03 19.89
N ALA A 81 10.66 6.32 19.73
CA ALA A 81 10.24 7.41 20.62
C ALA A 81 9.14 8.32 20.03
N ASP A 82 8.91 8.31 18.72
CA ASP A 82 7.84 9.10 18.08
C ASP A 82 6.71 8.17 17.64
N ILE A 83 5.54 8.33 18.27
CA ILE A 83 4.31 7.62 17.90
C ILE A 83 3.87 8.01 16.46
N GLN A 84 4.40 9.11 15.93
CA GLN A 84 4.09 9.58 14.57
C GLN A 84 4.99 8.93 13.52
N GLU A 85 4.33 8.28 12.56
CA GLU A 85 4.92 7.79 11.33
C GLU A 85 5.36 8.98 10.46
N THR A 86 6.67 9.09 10.21
CA THR A 86 7.28 10.12 9.36
C THR A 86 7.66 9.54 8.00
N ALA A 87 7.19 10.17 6.92
CA ALA A 87 7.59 9.85 5.56
C ALA A 87 9.01 10.38 5.30
N LYS A 88 9.86 9.58 4.64
CA LYS A 88 11.22 9.96 4.26
C LYS A 88 11.52 9.56 2.82
N LEU A 89 12.17 10.46 2.08
CA LEU A 89 12.74 10.16 0.77
C LEU A 89 13.98 9.28 0.94
N LYS A 90 13.98 8.08 0.35
CA LYS A 90 15.09 7.12 0.40
C LYS A 90 15.89 7.07 -0.89
N PHE A 91 15.19 6.98 -2.03
CA PHE A 91 15.82 7.05 -3.35
C PHE A 91 15.28 8.30 -4.05
N PRO A 92 16.11 9.35 -4.20
CA PRO A 92 15.72 10.59 -4.86
C PRO A 92 15.55 10.38 -6.37
N LEU A 93 14.96 11.37 -7.04
CA LEU A 93 14.82 11.39 -8.48
C LEU A 93 16.19 11.46 -9.15
N SER A 94 16.39 10.67 -10.21
CA SER A 94 17.66 10.57 -10.93
C SER A 94 17.69 11.31 -12.26
N VAL A 95 16.67 12.13 -12.57
CA VAL A 95 16.50 12.84 -13.84
C VAL A 95 16.17 14.30 -13.61
N ASP A 96 16.54 15.17 -14.55
CA ASP A 96 16.18 16.59 -14.52
C ASP A 96 14.73 16.79 -14.94
N ILE A 97 14.01 17.56 -14.12
CA ILE A 97 12.61 17.92 -14.33
C ILE A 97 12.37 19.42 -14.39
N HIS A 98 13.44 20.23 -14.45
CA HIS A 98 13.31 21.67 -14.57
C HIS A 98 12.44 22.06 -15.77
N GLY A 99 11.40 22.86 -15.52
CA GLY A 99 10.47 23.32 -16.56
C GLY A 99 9.56 22.24 -17.17
N LYS A 100 9.56 21.00 -16.67
CA LYS A 100 8.68 19.91 -17.15
C LYS A 100 7.34 19.86 -16.41
N LYS A 101 6.30 19.37 -17.08
CA LYS A 101 5.00 18.98 -16.49
C LYS A 101 5.08 17.54 -15.98
N ILE A 102 4.82 17.35 -14.69
CA ILE A 102 5.03 16.09 -14.00
C ILE A 102 3.70 15.47 -13.59
N LEU A 103 3.48 14.19 -13.94
CA LEU A 103 2.41 13.40 -13.34
C LEU A 103 2.99 12.42 -12.31
N VAL A 104 2.73 12.66 -11.02
CA VAL A 104 3.11 11.78 -9.92
C VAL A 104 2.02 10.74 -9.73
N VAL A 105 2.38 9.46 -9.71
CA VAL A 105 1.43 8.34 -9.62
C VAL A 105 1.72 7.45 -8.40
N ASP A 106 0.68 7.15 -7.63
CA ASP A 106 0.70 6.18 -6.52
C ASP A 106 -0.55 5.27 -6.56
N ASP A 107 -0.62 4.23 -5.74
CA ASP A 107 -1.79 3.35 -5.69
C ASP A 107 -2.97 3.95 -4.90
N VAL A 108 -2.71 4.45 -3.69
CA VAL A 108 -3.72 4.99 -2.78
C VAL A 108 -3.26 6.23 -2.03
N THR A 109 -4.15 7.19 -1.84
CA THR A 109 -3.95 8.23 -0.81
C THR A 109 -4.72 7.88 0.46
N ASP A 110 -3.99 7.58 1.54
CA ASP A 110 -4.57 7.29 2.87
C ASP A 110 -4.53 8.51 3.81
N THR A 111 -3.36 8.86 4.34
CA THR A 111 -3.16 10.08 5.15
C THR A 111 -2.75 11.28 4.32
N GLY A 112 -2.18 11.05 3.13
CA GLY A 112 -1.66 12.09 2.25
C GLY A 112 -0.16 12.39 2.41
N LYS A 113 0.45 11.97 3.53
CA LYS A 113 1.85 12.28 3.86
C LYS A 113 2.86 11.90 2.75
N THR A 114 2.66 10.76 2.08
CA THR A 114 3.52 10.32 0.97
C THR A 114 3.49 11.32 -0.18
N LEU A 115 2.28 11.69 -0.65
CA LEU A 115 2.12 12.61 -1.76
C LEU A 115 2.57 14.03 -1.40
N SER A 116 2.27 14.49 -0.18
CA SER A 116 2.77 15.78 0.31
C SER A 116 4.30 15.85 0.22
N LEU A 117 5.00 14.87 0.77
CA LEU A 117 6.46 14.82 0.72
C LEU A 117 7.00 14.73 -0.72
N ALA A 118 6.38 13.90 -1.56
CA ALA A 118 6.76 13.77 -2.96
C ALA A 118 6.65 15.12 -3.69
N VAL A 119 5.52 15.81 -3.54
CA VAL A 119 5.27 17.10 -4.19
C VAL A 119 6.21 18.18 -3.65
N GLU A 120 6.43 18.25 -2.33
CA GLU A 120 7.38 19.18 -1.71
C GLU A 120 8.80 19.00 -2.26
N TYR A 121 9.28 17.75 -2.29
CA TYR A 121 10.58 17.42 -2.85
C TYR A 121 10.69 17.79 -4.34
N LEU A 122 9.71 17.39 -5.16
CA LEU A 122 9.73 17.64 -6.60
C LEU A 122 9.62 19.13 -6.94
N LYS A 123 8.90 19.94 -6.14
CA LYS A 123 8.84 21.40 -6.30
C LYS A 123 10.22 22.05 -6.19
N CYS A 124 11.10 21.55 -5.33
CA CYS A 124 12.47 22.05 -5.19
C CYS A 124 13.31 21.88 -6.48
N LEU A 125 12.92 20.95 -7.36
CA LEU A 125 13.55 20.71 -8.65
C LEU A 125 12.98 21.60 -9.78
N LYS A 126 12.12 22.56 -9.42
CA LYS A 126 11.58 23.61 -10.31
C LYS A 126 10.89 23.08 -11.60
N PRO A 127 9.96 22.11 -11.52
CA PRO A 127 9.12 21.75 -12.65
C PRO A 127 8.18 22.91 -13.03
N ALA A 128 7.67 22.89 -14.26
CA ALA A 128 6.66 23.87 -14.70
C ALA A 128 5.31 23.62 -14.01
N GLU A 129 4.93 22.36 -13.83
CA GLU A 129 3.67 21.98 -13.19
C GLU A 129 3.78 20.58 -12.60
N ILE A 130 3.12 20.31 -11.47
CA ILE A 130 3.00 18.96 -10.90
C ILE A 130 1.51 18.64 -10.74
N LYS A 131 1.11 17.47 -11.23
CA LYS A 131 -0.18 16.84 -10.96
C LYS A 131 0.01 15.49 -10.30
N THR A 132 -0.99 15.07 -9.53
CA THR A 132 -0.97 13.83 -8.76
C THR A 132 -2.15 12.93 -9.15
N ALA A 133 -1.89 11.63 -9.26
CA ALA A 133 -2.88 10.65 -9.68
C ALA A 133 -2.79 9.36 -8.86
N VAL A 134 -3.93 8.86 -8.37
CA VAL A 134 -4.01 7.60 -7.62
C VAL A 134 -5.16 6.72 -8.08
N LEU A 135 -5.08 5.40 -7.88
CA LEU A 135 -6.23 4.54 -8.15
C LEU A 135 -7.37 4.85 -7.16
N GLN A 136 -7.04 4.98 -5.88
CA GLN A 136 -8.03 5.22 -4.82
C GLN A 136 -7.65 6.37 -3.89
N HIS A 137 -8.62 7.22 -3.56
CA HIS A 137 -8.43 8.32 -2.61
C HIS A 137 -9.35 8.14 -1.40
N LYS A 138 -8.77 8.04 -0.19
CA LYS A 138 -9.53 7.99 1.06
C LYS A 138 -9.79 9.39 1.58
N ILE A 139 -11.03 9.66 2.00
CA ILE A 139 -11.44 11.01 2.44
C ILE A 139 -10.81 11.46 3.76
N CYS A 140 -10.14 10.56 4.50
CA CYS A 140 -9.34 10.88 5.67
C CYS A 140 -8.01 11.54 5.35
N SER A 141 -7.59 11.53 4.09
CA SER A 141 -6.35 12.15 3.67
C SER A 141 -6.43 13.67 3.78
N ASP A 142 -5.38 14.28 4.31
CA ASP A 142 -5.20 15.74 4.31
C ASP A 142 -4.70 16.24 2.94
N PHE A 143 -4.22 15.33 2.09
CA PHE A 143 -3.85 15.61 0.70
C PHE A 143 -4.92 15.10 -0.25
N VAL A 144 -5.43 15.96 -1.14
CA VAL A 144 -6.36 15.57 -2.20
C VAL A 144 -5.61 15.51 -3.53
N PRO A 145 -5.49 14.33 -4.16
CA PRO A 145 -4.82 14.21 -5.45
C PRO A 145 -5.66 14.86 -6.56
N ASP A 146 -5.00 15.41 -7.58
CA ASP A 146 -5.66 16.04 -8.73
C ASP A 146 -6.57 15.05 -9.46
N TYR A 147 -6.14 13.78 -9.54
CA TYR A 147 -6.89 12.70 -10.17
C TYR A 147 -6.98 11.48 -9.26
N TYR A 148 -8.18 10.91 -9.16
CA TYR A 148 -8.38 9.59 -8.54
C TYR A 148 -9.49 8.82 -9.24
N ALA A 149 -9.35 7.51 -9.43
CA ALA A 149 -10.40 6.71 -10.07
C ALA A 149 -11.59 6.52 -9.13
N LYS A 150 -11.34 6.11 -7.89
CA LYS A 150 -12.38 5.76 -6.89
C LYS A 150 -12.17 6.51 -5.58
N LYS A 151 -13.24 7.11 -5.05
CA LYS A 151 -13.26 7.76 -3.73
C LYS A 151 -13.69 6.74 -2.67
N ILE A 152 -12.96 6.67 -1.55
CA ILE A 152 -13.23 5.76 -0.44
C ILE A 152 -13.69 6.59 0.77
N VAL A 153 -14.98 6.46 1.11
CA VAL A 153 -15.62 7.25 2.17
C VAL A 153 -15.62 6.56 3.54
N LYS A 154 -15.60 5.22 3.57
CA LYS A 154 -15.45 4.42 4.79
C LYS A 154 -14.06 3.82 4.77
N TRP A 155 -13.26 4.09 5.80
CA TRP A 155 -11.89 3.59 5.84
C TRP A 155 -11.87 2.06 5.83
N ARG A 156 -10.89 1.54 5.10
CA ARG A 156 -10.59 0.12 4.93
C ARG A 156 -9.15 -0.01 4.45
N TRP A 157 -8.51 -1.10 4.81
CA TRP A 157 -7.23 -1.45 4.22
C TRP A 157 -7.47 -2.01 2.82
N ILE A 158 -6.67 -1.60 1.84
CA ILE A 158 -6.78 -2.12 0.48
C ILE A 158 -5.58 -3.04 0.27
N VAL A 159 -5.83 -4.32 0.08
CA VAL A 159 -4.80 -5.31 -0.23
C VAL A 159 -4.67 -5.35 -1.74
N TYR A 160 -3.67 -4.65 -2.28
CA TYR A 160 -3.38 -4.63 -3.71
C TYR A 160 -2.71 -5.92 -4.16
N PRO A 161 -2.90 -6.35 -5.42
CA PRO A 161 -2.34 -7.62 -5.88
C PRO A 161 -0.80 -7.63 -5.93
N TRP A 162 -0.15 -6.46 -6.03
CA TRP A 162 1.31 -6.30 -5.95
C TRP A 162 1.87 -6.18 -4.52
N ALA A 163 1.00 -6.17 -3.50
CA ALA A 163 1.37 -6.09 -2.09
C ALA A 163 0.70 -7.19 -1.24
N ALA A 164 -0.13 -8.05 -1.86
CA ALA A 164 -0.99 -8.98 -1.13
C ALA A 164 -0.21 -9.94 -0.25
N TYR A 165 0.88 -10.51 -0.75
CA TYR A 165 1.71 -11.44 0.01
C TYR A 165 2.33 -10.76 1.25
N GLU A 166 2.84 -9.53 1.08
CA GLU A 166 3.43 -8.75 2.18
C GLU A 166 2.40 -8.38 3.24
N ASP A 167 1.20 -7.95 2.80
CA ASP A 167 0.10 -7.62 3.70
C ASP A 167 -0.36 -8.84 4.48
N LEU A 168 -0.58 -9.98 3.81
CA LEU A 168 -1.00 -11.22 4.46
C LEU A 168 0.08 -11.73 5.42
N ALA A 169 1.36 -11.70 5.07
CA ALA A 169 2.45 -12.05 5.98
C ALA A 169 2.49 -11.16 7.22
N GLY A 170 2.38 -9.84 7.05
CA GLY A 170 2.33 -8.90 8.18
C GLY A 170 1.08 -9.06 9.05
N PHE A 171 -0.05 -9.46 8.46
CA PHE A 171 -1.26 -9.79 9.20
C PHE A 171 -1.11 -11.09 9.99
N THR A 172 -0.46 -12.11 9.42
CA THR A 172 -0.11 -13.37 10.10
C THR A 172 0.75 -13.11 11.33
N GLU A 173 1.82 -12.32 11.21
CA GLU A 173 2.68 -11.97 12.35
C GLU A 173 1.90 -11.25 13.47
N LYS A 174 0.97 -10.36 13.11
CA LYS A 174 0.10 -9.66 14.07
C LYS A 174 -0.88 -10.61 14.75
N ILE A 175 -1.50 -11.52 13.99
CA ILE A 175 -2.41 -12.54 14.53
C ILE A 175 -1.67 -13.43 15.52
N ILE A 176 -0.49 -13.94 15.15
CA ILE A 176 0.35 -14.76 16.02
C ILE A 176 0.71 -13.96 17.27
N GLY A 177 1.30 -12.76 17.12
CA GLY A 177 1.58 -11.87 18.23
C GLY A 177 2.39 -12.56 19.36
N LYS A 178 1.77 -12.76 20.52
CA LYS A 178 2.34 -13.51 21.67
C LYS A 178 1.70 -14.90 21.87
N ARG A 179 0.82 -15.31 20.96
CA ARG A 179 0.07 -16.57 21.01
C ARG A 179 0.87 -17.68 20.31
N THR A 180 0.46 -18.91 20.55
CA THR A 180 0.88 -20.11 19.81
C THR A 180 -0.38 -20.69 19.18
N LEU A 181 -0.43 -20.77 17.86
CA LEU A 181 -1.67 -21.05 17.12
C LEU A 181 -1.46 -22.11 16.05
N THR A 182 -2.49 -22.91 15.77
CA THR A 182 -2.53 -23.80 14.61
C THR A 182 -2.85 -23.00 13.33
N PRO A 183 -2.53 -23.51 12.13
CA PRO A 183 -2.94 -22.88 10.87
C PRO A 183 -4.45 -22.61 10.79
N GLN A 184 -5.29 -23.53 11.29
CA GLN A 184 -6.74 -23.34 11.29
C GLN A 184 -7.18 -22.18 12.19
N GLN A 185 -6.56 -22.04 13.37
CA GLN A 185 -6.85 -20.90 14.25
C GLN A 185 -6.44 -19.57 13.59
N ILE A 186 -5.29 -19.54 12.90
CA ILE A 186 -4.84 -18.35 12.18
C ILE A 186 -5.82 -17.99 11.04
N CYS A 187 -6.29 -18.97 10.26
CA CYS A 187 -7.34 -18.73 9.24
C CYS A 187 -8.61 -18.12 9.84
N ASN A 188 -9.08 -18.62 10.99
CA ASN A 188 -10.27 -18.09 11.65
C ASN A 188 -10.06 -16.63 12.12
N GLU A 189 -8.87 -16.32 12.61
CA GLU A 189 -8.49 -14.96 13.04
C GLU A 189 -8.38 -13.99 11.86
N PHE A 190 -7.97 -14.44 10.67
CA PHE A 190 -7.98 -13.60 9.47
C PHE A 190 -9.38 -13.07 9.14
N ASP A 191 -10.39 -13.93 9.21
CA ASP A 191 -11.77 -13.52 8.96
C ASP A 191 -12.27 -12.58 10.07
N ALA A 192 -12.05 -12.96 11.33
CA ALA A 192 -12.48 -12.18 12.49
C ALA A 192 -11.83 -10.79 12.56
N CYS A 193 -10.52 -10.70 12.33
CA CYS A 193 -9.77 -9.45 12.45
C CYS A 193 -9.84 -8.60 11.18
N TYR A 194 -9.80 -9.22 10.00
CA TYR A 194 -9.57 -8.52 8.73
C TYR A 194 -10.68 -8.67 7.69
N SER A 195 -11.69 -9.50 7.96
CA SER A 195 -12.71 -9.91 6.97
C SER A 195 -12.08 -10.51 5.70
N ILE A 196 -11.01 -11.29 5.88
CA ILE A 196 -10.29 -11.98 4.81
C ILE A 196 -10.46 -13.48 5.01
N THR A 197 -10.96 -14.17 3.98
CA THR A 197 -10.90 -15.63 3.90
C THR A 197 -9.63 -16.02 3.15
N ILE A 198 -8.62 -16.51 3.87
CA ILE A 198 -7.37 -17.02 3.29
C ILE A 198 -7.48 -18.53 3.08
N LYS A 199 -6.92 -19.05 1.98
CA LYS A 199 -6.78 -20.50 1.80
C LYS A 199 -5.68 -21.01 2.72
N GLN A 200 -5.91 -22.18 3.31
CA GLN A 200 -4.92 -22.78 4.20
C GLN A 200 -3.59 -23.07 3.49
N SER A 201 -3.61 -23.42 2.20
CA SER A 201 -2.39 -23.59 1.38
C SER A 201 -1.55 -22.31 1.33
N ASP A 202 -2.19 -21.18 1.03
CA ASP A 202 -1.52 -19.89 0.87
C ASP A 202 -0.98 -19.40 2.23
N LEU A 203 -1.70 -19.70 3.31
CA LEU A 203 -1.24 -19.43 4.66
C LEU A 203 -0.01 -20.27 5.04
N ILE A 204 0.02 -21.56 4.69
CA ILE A 204 1.16 -22.43 5.01
C ILE A 204 2.44 -21.91 4.34
N GLU A 205 2.36 -21.53 3.05
CA GLU A 205 3.49 -20.92 2.33
C GLU A 205 4.01 -19.66 3.05
N ILE A 206 3.11 -18.78 3.48
CA ILE A 206 3.45 -17.58 4.26
C ILE A 206 4.12 -17.93 5.59
N LEU A 207 3.64 -18.96 6.29
CA LEU A 207 4.20 -19.38 7.58
C LEU A 207 5.62 -19.94 7.42
N GLU A 208 5.84 -20.74 6.39
CA GLU A 208 7.16 -21.28 6.03
C GLU A 208 8.14 -20.14 5.72
N ASP A 209 7.76 -19.19 4.87
CA ASP A 209 8.59 -18.02 4.55
C ASP A 209 8.92 -17.15 5.77
N LEU A 210 7.95 -16.94 6.67
CA LEU A 210 8.16 -16.18 7.91
C LEU A 210 9.09 -16.91 8.87
N ASN A 211 9.06 -18.24 8.87
CA ASN A 211 9.94 -19.08 9.67
C ASN A 211 11.37 -19.10 9.13
N GLU A 212 11.55 -19.21 7.82
CA GLU A 212 12.86 -19.07 7.18
C GLU A 212 13.50 -17.70 7.44
N ARG A 213 12.67 -16.64 7.55
CA ARG A 213 13.11 -15.29 7.92
C ARG A 213 13.38 -15.12 9.42
N GLY A 214 13.07 -16.12 10.25
CA GLY A 214 13.24 -16.08 11.70
C GLY A 214 12.25 -15.17 12.44
N SER A 215 11.16 -14.75 11.80
CA SER A 215 10.09 -13.95 12.43
C SER A 215 9.23 -14.79 13.38
N ILE A 216 8.95 -16.02 12.97
CA ILE A 216 8.15 -16.99 13.70
C ILE A 216 8.90 -18.32 13.75
N GLU A 217 8.44 -19.25 14.58
CA GLU A 217 8.95 -20.62 14.64
C GLU A 217 7.82 -21.65 14.64
N CYS A 218 8.08 -22.77 13.97
CA CYS A 218 7.23 -23.95 13.97
C CYS A 218 7.50 -24.80 15.22
N ILE A 219 6.42 -25.27 15.87
CA ILE A 219 6.46 -26.22 16.98
C ILE A 219 5.65 -27.44 16.57
N ASP A 220 6.29 -28.60 16.64
CA ASP A 220 5.64 -29.89 16.51
C ASP A 220 5.35 -30.45 17.92
N ASP A 221 4.07 -30.56 18.30
CA ASP A 221 3.66 -31.12 19.59
C ASP A 221 3.28 -32.61 19.54
N LYS A 222 3.57 -33.30 18.42
CA LYS A 222 3.17 -34.68 18.06
C LYS A 222 1.71 -34.85 17.64
N GLU A 223 0.80 -33.94 17.99
CA GLU A 223 -0.60 -33.98 17.56
C GLU A 223 -0.95 -32.82 16.60
N ASN A 224 -0.27 -31.69 16.73
CA ASN A 224 -0.52 -30.49 15.94
C ASN A 224 0.76 -29.77 15.53
N ILE A 225 0.70 -29.14 14.35
CA ILE A 225 1.67 -28.13 13.92
C ILE A 225 1.20 -26.77 14.45
N LEU A 226 2.04 -26.14 15.26
CA LEU A 226 1.78 -24.87 15.92
C LEU A 226 2.81 -23.82 15.48
N TRP A 227 2.39 -22.57 15.46
CA TRP A 227 3.23 -21.44 15.08
C TRP A 227 3.20 -20.38 16.17
N ARG A 228 4.38 -19.88 16.56
CA ARG A 228 4.53 -18.77 17.50
C ARG A 228 5.61 -17.81 17.04
N LYS A 229 5.65 -16.63 17.65
CA LYS A 229 6.74 -15.68 17.41
C LYS A 229 8.08 -16.29 17.85
N ALA A 230 9.12 -16.16 17.03
CA ALA A 230 10.44 -16.66 17.36
C ALA A 230 11.00 -15.93 18.58
N ASN A 231 11.67 -16.66 19.47
CA ASN A 231 12.44 -16.05 20.55
C ASN A 231 13.71 -15.44 19.95
N VAL A 232 13.76 -14.11 19.83
CA VAL A 232 15.00 -13.43 19.46
C VAL A 232 15.99 -13.64 20.61
N SER A 233 16.94 -14.57 20.46
CA SER A 233 18.11 -14.65 21.33
C SER A 233 18.80 -13.29 21.27
N LYS A 234 18.88 -12.61 22.43
CA LYS A 234 19.71 -11.41 22.58
C LYS A 234 21.19 -11.72 22.37
#